data_AF-A0A3B9DNQ3-F1
#
_entry.id   AF-A0A3B9DNQ3-F1
#
_cell.length_a   1.000
_cell.length_b   1.000
_cell.length_c   1.000
_cell.angle_alpha   90.00
_cell.angle_beta   90.00
_cell.angle_gamma   90.00
#
_symmetry.space_group_name_H-M   'P 1'
#
loop_
_entity.id
_entity.type
_entity.pdbx_description
1 polymer ?
#
loop_
_entity_poly.entity_id
_entity_poly.type
_entity_poly.pdbx_seq_one_letter_code
_entity_poly.pdbx_strand_id
1 'polypeptide(L)'
;MSSRILIALLCATVAPGVVSTVAAQNRGSDAEWEIPRTPDGRPDLQGNWTNQSMTPISRRGDQALVYTPDQVARIEQGYVDRTIAGAQASDPDRPPPEPKNTISAVDSYNDVYFERGNLVAVVNGEPRASLITFPSNGRIPGLTPEARERRAERRESRSQFAQYDHPELRPLAERCLTSYGS
;
A
#
# COMPACT_ATOMS: atom_id res chain seq x y z
N MET A 1 34.18 71.50 -5.94
CA MET A 1 34.43 70.49 -6.99
C MET A 1 35.63 69.69 -6.51
N SER A 2 35.63 68.41 -6.12
CA SER A 2 34.76 67.26 -6.41
C SER A 2 34.65 66.40 -5.12
N SER A 3 33.44 66.14 -4.63
CA SER A 3 32.67 64.89 -4.72
C SER A 3 33.34 63.64 -4.12
N ARG A 4 32.80 63.23 -2.97
CA ARG A 4 33.06 61.96 -2.24
C ARG A 4 32.24 60.85 -2.89
N ILE A 5 32.82 59.68 -3.16
CA ILE A 5 32.06 58.46 -3.45
C ILE A 5 32.64 57.32 -2.60
N LEU A 6 31.91 56.96 -1.54
CA LEU A 6 32.06 55.73 -0.78
C LEU A 6 31.39 54.61 -1.58
N ILE A 7 32.14 53.58 -1.95
CA ILE A 7 31.57 52.35 -2.53
C ILE A 7 31.43 51.34 -1.40
N ALA A 8 30.18 51.09 -0.99
CA ALA A 8 29.81 50.00 -0.10
C ALA A 8 29.75 48.70 -0.91
N LEU A 9 30.60 47.72 -0.56
CA LEU A 9 30.46 46.34 -1.05
C LEU A 9 29.32 45.66 -0.27
N LEU A 10 28.21 45.35 -0.94
CA LEU A 10 27.26 44.35 -0.48
C LEU A 10 27.76 42.96 -0.88
N CYS A 11 28.21 42.17 0.09
CA CYS A 11 28.40 40.73 -0.09
C CYS A 11 27.04 40.03 -0.07
N ALA A 12 26.55 39.62 -1.24
CA ALA A 12 25.40 38.72 -1.34
C ALA A 12 25.85 37.28 -1.02
N THR A 13 25.49 36.77 0.16
CA THR A 13 25.69 35.36 0.51
C THR A 13 24.64 34.50 -0.19
N VAL A 14 25.02 33.85 -1.27
CA VAL A 14 24.23 32.80 -1.92
C VAL A 14 24.27 31.56 -1.01
N ALA A 15 23.16 31.28 -0.33
CA ALA A 15 22.98 30.02 0.39
C ALA A 15 22.84 28.88 -0.64
N PRO A 16 23.66 27.82 -0.59
CA PRO A 16 23.44 26.66 -1.45
C PRO A 16 22.16 25.96 -1.01
N GLY A 17 21.15 26.03 -1.87
CA GLY A 17 19.90 25.30 -1.73
C GLY A 17 20.16 23.80 -1.58
N VAL A 18 19.45 23.19 -0.63
CA VAL A 18 19.49 21.76 -0.35
C VAL A 18 18.99 21.02 -1.58
N VAL A 19 19.91 20.50 -2.39
CA VAL A 19 19.58 19.59 -3.49
C VAL A 19 19.06 18.30 -2.84
N SER A 20 17.75 18.12 -2.87
CA SER A 20 17.13 16.82 -2.58
C SER A 20 17.64 15.82 -3.62
N THR A 21 18.49 14.90 -3.18
CA THR A 21 19.00 13.83 -4.03
C THR A 21 17.89 12.80 -4.28
N VAL A 22 17.09 13.05 -5.33
CA VAL A 22 16.15 12.09 -5.96
C VAL A 22 16.86 10.79 -6.40
N ALA A 23 18.19 10.75 -6.37
CA ALA A 23 19.04 9.60 -6.70
C ALA A 23 18.72 8.30 -5.93
N ALA A 24 18.01 8.36 -4.79
CA ALA A 24 17.60 7.15 -4.09
C ALA A 24 16.44 6.40 -4.79
N GLN A 25 15.68 7.02 -5.69
CA GLN A 25 14.44 6.46 -6.24
C GLN A 25 14.56 5.80 -7.62
N ASN A 26 15.71 5.92 -8.30
CA ASN A 26 15.83 5.48 -9.68
C ASN A 26 16.92 4.43 -9.85
N ARG A 27 16.58 3.17 -9.57
CA ARG A 27 17.20 2.03 -10.24
C ARG A 27 16.15 1.42 -11.17
N GLY A 28 16.04 1.99 -12.37
CA GLY A 28 15.37 1.32 -13.48
C GLY A 28 16.14 0.05 -13.82
N SER A 29 15.43 -1.03 -14.09
CA SER A 29 16.03 -2.22 -14.71
C SER A 29 16.64 -1.84 -16.06
N ASP A 30 17.80 -2.41 -16.42
CA ASP A 30 18.44 -2.24 -17.73
C ASP A 30 17.65 -2.87 -18.91
N ALA A 31 16.48 -3.46 -18.64
CA ALA A 31 15.52 -3.82 -19.67
C ALA A 31 14.68 -2.58 -20.02
N GLU A 32 14.79 -2.11 -21.27
CA GLU A 32 13.90 -1.09 -21.83
C GLU A 32 12.50 -1.68 -21.95
N TRP A 33 11.70 -1.54 -20.90
CA TRP A 33 10.30 -1.92 -20.91
C TRP A 33 9.52 -0.90 -21.75
N GLU A 34 9.09 -1.31 -22.94
CA GLU A 34 8.20 -0.53 -23.77
C GLU A 34 6.75 -0.73 -23.33
N ILE A 35 6.09 0.37 -22.92
CA ILE A 35 4.67 0.35 -22.58
C ILE A 35 3.86 0.25 -23.88
N PRO A 36 3.03 -0.80 -24.06
CA PRO A 36 2.15 -0.90 -25.22
C PRO A 36 1.26 0.34 -25.33
N ARG A 37 0.94 0.76 -26.55
CA ARG A 37 0.13 1.96 -26.80
C ARG A 37 -1.11 1.64 -27.60
N THR A 38 -2.20 2.34 -27.27
CA THR A 38 -3.42 2.36 -28.06
C THR A 38 -3.17 3.06 -29.42
N PRO A 39 -4.05 2.91 -30.42
CA PRO A 39 -3.91 3.58 -31.71
C PRO A 39 -3.79 5.12 -31.64
N ASP A 40 -4.32 5.75 -30.58
CA ASP A 40 -4.18 7.19 -30.30
C ASP A 40 -2.96 7.55 -29.44
N GLY A 41 -2.04 6.60 -29.22
CA GLY A 41 -0.73 6.82 -28.60
C GLY A 41 -0.69 6.84 -27.08
N ARG A 42 -1.80 6.53 -26.39
CA ARG A 42 -1.86 6.46 -24.92
C ARG A 42 -1.34 5.10 -24.42
N PRO A 43 -0.83 5.00 -23.18
CA PRO A 43 -0.56 3.71 -22.56
C PRO A 43 -1.77 2.79 -22.64
N ASP A 44 -1.58 1.61 -23.21
CA ASP A 44 -2.61 0.58 -23.24
C ASP A 44 -2.59 -0.18 -21.91
N LEU A 45 -3.63 0.06 -21.11
CA LEU A 45 -3.87 -0.61 -19.83
C LEU A 45 -5.07 -1.57 -19.93
N GLN A 46 -5.48 -1.95 -21.14
CA GLN A 46 -6.56 -2.92 -21.32
C GLN A 46 -6.12 -4.30 -20.81
N GLY A 47 -7.05 -5.03 -20.21
CA GLY A 47 -6.78 -6.36 -19.66
C GLY A 47 -7.76 -6.73 -18.55
N ASN A 48 -7.61 -7.96 -18.05
CA ASN A 48 -8.28 -8.39 -16.82
C ASN A 48 -7.35 -8.08 -15.65
N TRP A 49 -7.80 -7.20 -14.76
CA TRP A 49 -7.07 -6.77 -13.60
C TRP A 49 -7.70 -7.38 -12.35
N THR A 50 -6.87 -7.98 -11.51
CA THR A 50 -7.28 -8.51 -10.21
C THR A 50 -6.36 -7.99 -9.12
N ASN A 51 -6.92 -7.78 -7.93
CA ASN A 51 -6.18 -7.45 -6.71
C ASN A 51 -5.90 -8.69 -5.85
N GLN A 52 -6.27 -9.87 -6.35
CA GLN A 52 -6.10 -11.15 -5.66
C GLN A 52 -4.63 -11.55 -5.58
N SER A 53 -4.13 -11.72 -4.36
CA SER A 53 -2.78 -12.24 -4.13
C SER A 53 -2.59 -12.73 -2.71
N MET A 54 -1.84 -13.82 -2.56
CA MET A 54 -1.41 -14.31 -1.24
C MET A 54 -0.20 -13.57 -0.70
N THR A 55 0.39 -12.69 -1.52
CA THR A 55 1.60 -11.96 -1.18
C THR A 55 1.24 -10.72 -0.37
N PRO A 56 1.76 -10.56 0.86
CA PRO A 56 1.49 -9.38 1.66
C PRO A 56 2.09 -8.13 1.00
N ILE A 57 1.51 -6.96 1.25
CA ILE A 57 2.07 -5.71 0.74
C ILE A 57 3.51 -5.48 1.25
N SER A 58 3.77 -5.76 2.52
CA SER A 58 5.05 -5.59 3.20
C SER A 58 5.58 -6.92 3.73
N ARG A 59 6.89 -7.13 3.64
CA ARG A 59 7.60 -8.32 4.13
C ARG A 59 7.39 -8.48 5.64
N ARG A 60 6.99 -9.69 6.04
CA ARG A 60 6.74 -10.05 7.44
C ARG A 60 8.04 -10.51 8.11
N GLY A 61 8.34 -9.95 9.29
CA GLY A 61 9.52 -10.33 10.06
C GLY A 61 10.79 -10.41 9.22
N ASP A 62 11.65 -11.36 9.55
CA ASP A 62 12.95 -11.51 8.87
C ASP A 62 12.93 -12.58 7.76
N GLN A 63 11.74 -12.87 7.22
CA GLN A 63 11.57 -13.84 6.14
C GLN A 63 12.39 -13.46 4.90
N ALA A 64 12.81 -14.45 4.10
CA ALA A 64 13.45 -14.20 2.81
C ALA A 64 12.56 -13.35 1.87
N LEU A 65 13.18 -12.61 0.94
CA LEU A 65 12.49 -11.73 -0.03
C LEU A 65 11.76 -12.52 -1.12
N VAL A 66 12.22 -13.73 -1.40
CA VAL A 66 11.71 -14.64 -2.41
C VAL A 66 11.36 -15.94 -1.71
N TYR A 67 10.18 -16.46 -1.98
CA TYR A 67 9.76 -17.76 -1.48
C TYR A 67 10.50 -18.88 -2.19
N THR A 68 10.82 -19.95 -1.47
CA THR A 68 11.24 -21.19 -2.10
C THR A 68 10.05 -21.88 -2.77
N PRO A 69 10.26 -22.78 -3.76
CA PRO A 69 9.17 -23.54 -4.37
C PRO A 69 8.27 -24.26 -3.35
N ASP A 70 8.88 -24.89 -2.33
CA ASP A 70 8.13 -25.56 -1.27
C ASP A 70 7.31 -24.59 -0.42
N GLN A 71 7.79 -23.37 -0.19
CA GLN A 71 7.04 -22.35 0.52
C GLN A 71 5.84 -21.88 -0.30
N VAL A 72 6.02 -21.67 -1.60
CA VAL A 72 4.93 -21.31 -2.52
C VAL A 72 3.86 -22.40 -2.49
N ALA A 73 4.24 -23.67 -2.73
CA ALA A 73 3.30 -24.78 -2.73
C ALA A 73 2.51 -24.91 -1.42
N ARG A 74 3.18 -24.75 -0.26
CA ARG A 74 2.50 -24.78 1.04
C ARG A 74 1.54 -23.61 1.23
N ILE A 75 1.90 -22.41 0.79
CA ILE A 75 1.04 -21.22 0.91
C ILE A 75 -0.19 -21.40 0.04
N GLU A 76 0.00 -21.67 -1.25
CA GLU A 76 -1.09 -21.76 -2.22
C GLU A 76 -2.04 -22.92 -1.86
N GLN A 77 -1.51 -24.10 -1.54
CA GLN A 77 -2.34 -25.23 -1.13
C GLN A 77 -3.07 -24.96 0.19
N GLY A 78 -2.39 -24.39 1.19
CA GLY A 78 -3.02 -24.07 2.48
C GLY A 78 -4.17 -23.07 2.36
N TYR A 79 -4.15 -22.20 1.35
CA TYR A 79 -5.27 -21.32 1.03
C TYR A 79 -6.39 -22.03 0.29
N VAL A 80 -6.08 -22.88 -0.69
CA VAL A 80 -7.08 -23.73 -1.35
C VAL A 80 -7.83 -24.58 -0.32
N ASP A 81 -7.11 -25.25 0.57
CA ASP A 81 -7.69 -26.11 1.62
C ASP A 81 -8.62 -25.31 2.55
N ARG A 82 -8.17 -24.10 2.96
CA ARG A 82 -9.00 -23.21 3.79
C ARG A 82 -10.26 -22.79 3.06
N THR A 83 -10.16 -22.37 1.80
CA THR A 83 -11.32 -21.95 1.01
C THR A 83 -12.31 -23.08 0.83
N ILE A 84 -11.85 -24.31 0.51
CA ILE A 84 -12.73 -25.48 0.39
C ILE A 84 -13.47 -25.76 1.71
N ALA A 85 -12.76 -25.72 2.83
CA ALA A 85 -13.35 -25.94 4.15
C ALA A 85 -14.34 -24.81 4.53
N GLY A 86 -13.95 -23.55 4.30
CA GLY A 86 -14.75 -22.37 4.62
C GLY A 86 -15.96 -22.18 3.70
N ALA A 87 -15.95 -22.77 2.50
CA ALA A 87 -17.06 -22.73 1.55
C ALA A 87 -18.10 -23.85 1.79
N GLN A 88 -17.86 -24.79 2.71
CA GLN A 88 -18.85 -25.80 3.05
C GLN A 88 -20.12 -25.15 3.61
N ALA A 89 -21.27 -25.78 3.33
CA ALA A 89 -22.55 -25.32 3.86
C ALA A 89 -22.51 -25.30 5.39
N SER A 90 -22.98 -24.20 5.98
CA SER A 90 -23.19 -24.13 7.42
C SER A 90 -24.32 -25.07 7.83
N ASP A 91 -24.17 -25.73 8.98
CA ASP A 91 -25.23 -26.52 9.59
C ASP A 91 -26.41 -25.61 9.97
N PRO A 92 -27.62 -25.81 9.39
CA PRO A 92 -28.78 -24.98 9.68
C PRO A 92 -29.35 -25.20 11.09
N ASP A 93 -29.03 -26.34 11.71
CA ASP A 93 -29.56 -26.73 13.03
C ASP A 93 -28.57 -26.43 14.18
N ARG A 94 -27.42 -25.81 13.86
CA ARG A 94 -26.41 -25.46 14.88
C ARG A 94 -26.98 -24.49 15.92
N PRO A 95 -26.59 -24.62 17.21
CA PRO A 95 -26.98 -23.65 18.23
C PRO A 95 -26.42 -22.26 17.90
N PRO A 96 -27.05 -21.19 18.42
CA PRO A 96 -26.51 -19.84 18.26
C PRO A 96 -25.07 -19.78 18.81
N PRO A 97 -24.18 -19.01 18.16
CA PRO A 97 -22.82 -18.84 18.67
C PRO A 97 -22.85 -18.14 20.03
N GLU A 98 -21.90 -18.48 20.90
CA GLU A 98 -21.72 -17.81 22.18
C GLU A 98 -21.57 -16.30 22.01
N PRO A 99 -22.14 -15.47 22.91
CA PRO A 99 -21.99 -14.03 22.85
C PRO A 99 -20.51 -13.62 22.87
N LYS A 100 -20.10 -12.81 21.89
CA LYS A 100 -18.75 -12.25 21.80
C LYS A 100 -18.83 -10.73 21.81
N ASN A 101 -17.85 -10.11 22.48
CA ASN A 101 -17.67 -8.65 22.46
C ASN A 101 -17.00 -8.16 21.16
N THR A 102 -16.54 -9.07 20.29
CA THR A 102 -15.90 -8.74 19.03
C THR A 102 -16.21 -9.82 18.00
N ILE A 103 -16.61 -9.40 16.80
CA ILE A 103 -16.81 -10.26 15.64
C ILE A 103 -15.47 -10.38 14.91
N SER A 104 -15.05 -11.61 14.64
CA SER A 104 -13.86 -11.90 13.83
C SER A 104 -14.25 -12.38 12.43
N ALA A 105 -13.27 -12.51 11.53
CA ALA A 105 -13.54 -12.99 10.17
C ALA A 105 -14.17 -14.39 10.15
N VAL A 106 -13.90 -15.24 11.14
CA VAL A 106 -14.50 -16.59 11.24
C VAL A 106 -15.95 -16.58 11.72
N ASP A 107 -16.42 -15.46 12.25
CA ASP A 107 -17.82 -15.25 12.66
C ASP A 107 -18.67 -14.65 11.52
N SER A 108 -18.06 -14.44 10.35
CA SER A 108 -18.65 -13.76 9.20
C SER A 108 -19.10 -14.75 8.12
N TYR A 109 -19.17 -14.29 6.87
CA TYR A 109 -19.56 -15.07 5.72
C TYR A 109 -18.68 -16.32 5.52
N ASN A 110 -19.26 -17.37 4.92
CA ASN A 110 -18.51 -18.48 4.36
C ASN A 110 -17.50 -17.99 3.30
N ASP A 111 -16.44 -18.77 3.08
CA ASP A 111 -15.35 -18.33 2.19
C ASP A 111 -15.77 -18.17 0.72
N VAL A 112 -16.91 -18.72 0.32
CA VAL A 112 -17.51 -18.53 -1.02
C VAL A 112 -17.86 -17.07 -1.35
N TYR A 113 -17.94 -16.19 -0.36
CA TYR A 113 -18.23 -14.77 -0.54
C TYR A 113 -17.00 -13.86 -0.59
N PHE A 114 -15.78 -14.42 -0.52
CA PHE A 114 -14.54 -13.65 -0.52
C PHE A 114 -13.66 -13.98 -1.72
N GLU A 115 -13.23 -12.94 -2.45
CA GLU A 115 -12.31 -13.06 -3.58
C GLU A 115 -10.88 -12.76 -3.15
N ARG A 116 -10.22 -13.72 -2.47
CA ARG A 116 -8.88 -13.54 -1.89
C ARG A 116 -7.72 -13.85 -2.84
N GLY A 117 -7.98 -14.63 -3.88
CA GLY A 117 -6.94 -15.30 -4.68
C GLY A 117 -6.37 -16.53 -3.99
N ASN A 118 -5.54 -17.27 -4.72
CA ASN A 118 -4.84 -18.46 -4.22
C ASN A 118 -3.37 -18.54 -4.68
N LEU A 119 -2.85 -17.53 -5.38
CA LEU A 119 -1.50 -17.53 -5.93
C LEU A 119 -0.59 -16.49 -5.25
N VAL A 120 0.68 -16.86 -5.11
CA VAL A 120 1.75 -15.92 -4.76
C VAL A 120 2.04 -15.02 -5.96
N ALA A 121 2.28 -13.73 -5.70
CA ALA A 121 2.64 -12.78 -6.75
C ALA A 121 4.05 -13.09 -7.27
N VAL A 122 4.15 -13.26 -8.59
CA VAL A 122 5.42 -13.35 -9.30
C VAL A 122 5.74 -11.98 -9.86
N VAL A 123 6.86 -11.40 -9.40
CA VAL A 123 7.33 -10.09 -9.88
C VAL A 123 8.73 -10.29 -10.43
N ASN A 124 8.94 -9.90 -11.70
CA ASN A 124 10.20 -10.11 -12.42
C ASN A 124 10.67 -11.59 -12.40
N GLY A 125 9.74 -12.54 -12.49
CA GLY A 125 10.03 -13.98 -12.47
C GLY A 125 10.27 -14.59 -11.08
N GLU A 126 10.22 -13.80 -10.01
CA GLU A 126 10.42 -14.28 -8.64
C GLU A 126 9.11 -14.37 -7.85
N PRO A 127 8.82 -15.47 -7.14
CA PRO A 127 7.70 -15.53 -6.20
C PRO A 127 8.03 -14.73 -4.93
N ARG A 128 7.51 -13.51 -4.84
CA ARG A 128 7.94 -12.55 -3.82
C ARG A 128 7.25 -12.78 -2.48
N ALA A 129 7.99 -12.53 -1.39
CA ALA A 129 7.46 -12.47 -0.02
C ALA A 129 6.81 -11.13 0.34
N SER A 130 6.85 -10.16 -0.57
CA SER A 130 6.22 -8.86 -0.44
C SER A 130 5.94 -8.24 -1.80
N LEU A 131 4.82 -7.52 -1.95
CA LEU A 131 4.54 -6.75 -3.17
C LEU A 131 5.47 -5.55 -3.32
N ILE A 132 5.93 -4.97 -2.21
CA ILE A 132 6.96 -3.95 -2.23
C ILE A 132 8.28 -4.57 -2.68
N THR A 133 8.80 -4.09 -3.80
CA THR A 133 10.13 -4.43 -4.35
C THR A 133 11.14 -3.31 -4.12
N PHE A 134 10.66 -2.07 -3.98
CA PHE A 134 11.45 -0.91 -3.60
C PHE A 134 10.81 -0.20 -2.40
N PRO A 135 11.51 -0.03 -1.27
CA PRO A 135 12.91 -0.41 -1.01
C PRO A 135 13.16 -1.92 -1.06
N SER A 136 14.41 -2.31 -1.36
CA SER A 136 14.80 -3.72 -1.58
C SER A 136 14.57 -4.64 -0.38
N ASN A 137 14.41 -4.07 0.82
CA ASN A 137 14.05 -4.82 2.02
C ASN A 137 12.58 -5.28 2.06
N GLY A 138 11.78 -4.93 1.06
CA GLY A 138 10.40 -5.34 0.89
C GLY A 138 9.42 -4.72 1.89
N ARG A 139 9.77 -3.58 2.51
CA ARG A 139 8.98 -2.98 3.59
C ARG A 139 8.57 -1.55 3.25
N ILE A 140 7.42 -1.14 3.77
CA ILE A 140 6.96 0.25 3.67
C ILE A 140 8.04 1.14 4.30
N PRO A 141 8.58 2.14 3.57
CA PRO A 141 9.58 3.04 4.11
C PRO A 141 9.02 3.86 5.27
N GLY A 142 9.89 4.25 6.19
CA GLY A 142 9.53 5.16 7.27
C GLY A 142 9.06 6.51 6.72
N LEU A 143 8.14 7.16 7.44
CA LEU A 143 7.68 8.50 7.08
C LEU A 143 8.84 9.50 7.15
N THR A 144 8.89 10.39 6.16
CA THR A 144 9.76 11.58 6.17
C THR A 144 9.34 12.55 7.28
N PRO A 145 10.21 13.49 7.71
CA PRO A 145 9.84 14.52 8.68
C PRO A 145 8.57 15.30 8.30
N GLU A 146 8.45 15.72 7.04
CA GLU A 146 7.31 16.48 6.52
C GLU A 146 6.02 15.64 6.52
N ALA A 147 6.14 14.34 6.26
CA ALA A 147 5.01 13.42 6.33
C ALA A 147 4.55 13.20 7.79
N ARG A 148 5.46 13.26 8.77
CA ARG A 148 5.10 13.19 10.20
C ARG A 148 4.41 14.47 10.64
N GLU A 149 4.91 15.63 10.22
CA GLU A 149 4.31 16.93 10.51
C GLU A 149 2.88 17.03 9.96
N ARG A 150 2.67 16.73 8.67
CA ARG A 150 1.31 16.69 8.09
C ARG A 150 0.35 15.75 8.82
N ARG A 151 0.84 14.62 9.34
CA ARG A 151 0.00 13.71 10.16
C ARG A 151 -0.30 14.29 11.53
N ALA A 152 0.65 15.00 12.14
CA ALA A 152 0.46 15.67 13.42
C ALA A 152 -0.56 16.81 13.31
N GLU A 153 -0.40 17.69 12.30
CA GLU A 153 -1.35 18.76 11.99
C GLU A 153 -2.76 18.21 11.75
N ARG A 154 -2.89 17.17 10.92
CA ARG A 154 -4.19 16.51 10.69
C ARG A 154 -4.78 15.94 11.98
N ARG A 155 -3.96 15.37 12.87
CA ARG A 155 -4.43 14.85 14.16
C ARG A 155 -4.90 15.98 15.07
N GLU A 156 -4.14 17.07 15.15
CA GLU A 156 -4.46 18.24 15.97
C GLU A 156 -5.74 18.94 15.50
N SER A 157 -5.85 19.22 14.20
CA SER A 157 -7.08 19.77 13.60
C SER A 157 -8.30 18.91 13.91
N ARG A 158 -8.20 17.59 13.71
CA ARG A 158 -9.29 16.65 14.02
C ARG A 158 -9.67 16.57 15.50
N SER A 159 -8.74 16.88 16.41
CA SER A 159 -8.97 16.79 17.86
C SER A 159 -9.88 17.89 18.42
N GLN A 160 -10.13 18.93 17.62
CA GLN A 160 -10.97 20.07 18.01
C GLN A 160 -12.48 19.78 17.92
N PHE A 161 -12.88 18.65 17.33
CA PHE A 161 -14.26 18.32 17.05
C PHE A 161 -14.67 16.96 17.63
N ALA A 162 -15.95 16.81 17.98
CA ALA A 162 -16.52 15.52 18.37
C ALA A 162 -16.64 14.59 17.15
N GLN A 163 -16.86 13.30 17.40
CA GLN A 163 -17.03 12.33 16.31
C GLN A 163 -18.17 12.77 15.37
N TYR A 164 -17.89 12.84 14.07
CA TYR A 164 -18.81 13.28 13.00
C TYR A 164 -19.20 14.77 12.97
N ASP A 165 -18.63 15.60 13.85
CA ASP A 165 -18.96 17.03 14.01
C ASP A 165 -18.22 17.96 13.01
N HIS A 166 -17.50 17.39 12.04
CA HIS A 166 -16.84 18.13 10.97
C HIS A 166 -16.79 17.29 9.68
N PRO A 167 -16.90 17.88 8.47
CA PRO A 167 -16.86 17.14 7.21
C PRO A 167 -15.62 16.25 7.05
N GLU A 168 -14.47 16.72 7.55
CA GLU A 168 -13.23 15.94 7.50
C GLU A 168 -13.18 14.77 8.50
N LEU A 169 -14.05 14.77 9.52
CA LEU A 169 -14.20 13.66 10.46
C LEU A 169 -15.10 12.56 9.93
N ARG A 170 -15.90 12.82 8.89
CA ARG A 170 -16.75 11.80 8.27
C ARG A 170 -15.85 10.68 7.68
N PRO A 171 -16.09 9.41 8.04
CA PRO A 171 -15.33 8.29 7.51
C PRO A 171 -15.47 8.18 5.99
N LEU A 172 -14.51 7.52 5.34
CA LEU A 172 -14.49 7.36 3.87
C LEU A 172 -15.78 6.76 3.32
N ALA A 173 -16.40 5.87 4.10
CA ALA A 173 -17.69 5.25 3.86
C ALA A 173 -18.80 6.27 3.55
N GLU A 174 -19.00 7.23 4.45
CA GLU A 174 -20.06 8.23 4.36
C GLU A 174 -19.74 9.32 3.33
N ARG A 175 -18.47 9.40 2.92
CA ARG A 175 -17.99 10.30 1.89
C ARG A 175 -18.00 9.67 0.50
N CYS A 176 -18.46 8.42 0.37
CA CYS A 176 -18.42 7.64 -0.87
C CYS A 176 -16.99 7.54 -1.47
N LEU A 177 -15.96 7.56 -0.61
CA LEU A 177 -14.54 7.45 -1.00
C LEU A 177 -13.94 6.07 -0.72
N THR A 178 -14.73 5.17 -0.12
CA THR A 178 -14.39 3.76 0.07
C THR A 178 -15.35 2.93 -0.76
N SER A 179 -14.82 2.00 -1.54
CA SER A 179 -15.59 0.92 -2.12
C SER A 179 -15.57 -0.28 -1.18
N TYR A 180 -16.73 -0.90 -0.97
CA TYR A 180 -16.87 -2.18 -0.30
C TYR A 180 -16.92 -3.29 -1.36
N GLY A 181 -15.81 -3.49 -2.08
CA GLY A 181 -15.66 -4.66 -2.94
C GLY A 181 -15.47 -5.90 -2.08
N SER A 182 -16.31 -6.93 -2.29
CA SER A 182 -16.11 -8.30 -1.81
C SER A 182 -15.12 -9.06 -2.68
#